data_AF-A0A6J4JXP6-F1
#
_entry.id   AF-A0A6J4JXP6-F1
#
_cell.length_a   1.000
_cell.length_b   1.000
_cell.length_c   1.000
_cell.angle_alpha   90.00
_cell.angle_beta   90.00
_cell.angle_gamma   90.00
#
_symmetry.space_group_name_H-M   'P 1'
#
loop_
_entity.id
_entity.type
_entity.pdbx_description
1 polymer ?
#
loop_
_entity_poly.entity_id
_entity_poly.type
_entity_poly.pdbx_seq_one_letter_code
_entity_poly.pdbx_strand_id
1 'polypeptide(L)' 'MSVEVLVIGIGSGDPAHLTGEAVTALNRVDVFLVADKGEAKSDLVTLRTELCRSVISSQRYRVVEVPDTERGADADRD' A
#
# COMPACT_ATOMS: atom_id res chain seq x y z
N MET A 1 7.18 -19.39 -12.95
CA MET A 1 6.76 -18.51 -11.84
C MET A 1 6.15 -17.27 -12.45
N SER A 2 4.92 -16.94 -12.05
CA SER A 2 4.23 -15.71 -12.46
C SER A 2 4.23 -14.71 -11.31
N VAL A 3 4.37 -13.43 -11.62
CA VAL A 3 4.18 -12.34 -10.65
C VAL A 3 2.88 -11.64 -11.04
N GLU A 4 1.97 -11.50 -10.08
CA GLU A 4 0.74 -10.72 -10.22
C GLU A 4 0.94 -9.38 -9.51
N VAL A 5 0.59 -8.27 -10.17
CA VAL A 5 0.65 -6.94 -9.57
C VAL A 5 -0.78 -6.49 -9.31
N LEU A 6 -1.11 -6.29 -8.03
CA LEU A 6 -2.41 -5.79 -7.61
C LEU A 6 -2.33 -4.29 -7.31
N VAL A 7 -3.16 -3.50 -7.98
CA VAL A 7 -3.37 -2.09 -7.64
C VAL A 7 -4.66 -2.00 -6.84
N ILE A 8 -4.54 -1.78 -5.53
CA ILE A 8 -5.65 -1.83 -4.59
C ILE A 8 -5.92 -0.42 -4.08
N GLY A 9 -7.12 0.10 -4.31
CA GLY A 9 -7.55 1.37 -3.73
C GLY A 9 -7.80 1.24 -2.22
N ILE A 10 -7.17 2.11 -1.42
CA ILE A 10 -7.30 2.11 0.05
C ILE A 10 -8.08 3.32 0.60
N GLY A 11 -8.71 4.10 -0.27
CA GLY A 11 -9.32 5.39 0.10
C GLY A 11 -8.28 6.38 0.63
N SER A 12 -8.63 7.11 1.68
CA SER A 12 -7.73 8.08 2.33
C SER A 12 -6.76 7.46 3.35
N GLY A 13 -6.73 6.13 3.49
CA GLY A 13 -5.85 5.44 4.45
C GLY A 13 -6.49 5.11 5.80
N ASP A 14 -7.75 5.49 6.03
CA ASP A 14 -8.54 4.95 7.14
C ASP A 14 -8.99 3.52 6.81
N PRO A 15 -8.75 2.51 7.68
CA PRO A 15 -9.23 1.15 7.48
C PRO A 15 -10.74 1.04 7.21
N ALA A 16 -11.56 1.96 7.71
CA ALA A 16 -13.00 2.01 7.46
C ALA A 16 -13.36 2.35 6.00
N HIS A 17 -12.41 2.87 5.22
CA HIS A 17 -12.61 3.15 3.79
C HIS A 17 -12.29 1.94 2.90
N LEU A 18 -11.81 0.83 3.46
CA LEU A 18 -11.54 -0.37 2.69
C LEU A 18 -12.84 -1.09 2.31
N THR A 19 -12.96 -1.45 1.04
CA THR A 19 -14.02 -2.33 0.57
C THR A 19 -13.71 -3.78 0.96
N GLY A 20 -14.74 -4.63 1.01
CA GLY A 20 -14.54 -6.07 1.25
C GLY A 20 -13.65 -6.74 0.19
N GLU A 21 -13.70 -6.25 -1.06
CA GLU A 21 -12.83 -6.70 -2.14
C GLU A 21 -11.37 -6.30 -1.89
N ALA A 22 -11.12 -5.06 -1.45
CA ALA A 22 -9.79 -4.61 -1.09
C ALA A 22 -9.21 -5.47 0.05
N VAL A 23 -9.99 -5.74 1.10
CA VAL A 23 -9.56 -6.62 2.21
C VAL A 23 -9.23 -8.02 1.71
N THR A 24 -10.05 -8.57 0.82
CA THR A 24 -9.82 -9.90 0.23
C THR A 24 -8.53 -9.93 -0.59
N ALA A 25 -8.27 -8.90 -1.40
CA ALA A 25 -7.06 -8.77 -2.19
C ALA A 25 -5.81 -8.62 -1.29
N LEU A 26 -5.87 -7.76 -0.28
CA LEU A 26 -4.78 -7.54 0.69
C LEU A 26 -4.35 -8.84 1.39
N ASN A 27 -5.30 -9.73 1.71
CA ASN A 27 -5.00 -11.01 2.35
C ASN A 27 -4.30 -12.04 1.42
N ARG A 28 -4.22 -11.78 0.12
CA ARG A 28 -3.51 -12.62 -0.87
C ARG A 28 -2.11 -12.10 -1.22
N VAL A 29 -1.74 -10.90 -0.75
CA VAL A 29 -0.49 -10.25 -1.12
C VAL A 29 0.68 -10.81 -0.32
N ASP A 30 1.73 -11.26 -1.01
CA ASP A 30 2.98 -11.70 -0.40
C ASP A 30 3.94 -10.53 -0.10
N VAL A 31 3.90 -9.48 -0.93
CA VAL A 31 4.83 -8.33 -0.85
C VAL A 31 4.09 -7.01 -1.06
N PHE A 32 4.20 -6.10 -0.09
CA PHE A 32 3.73 -4.73 -0.19
C PHE A 32 4.88 -3.79 -0.56
N LEU A 33 4.70 -3.04 -1.65
CA LEU A 33 5.61 -1.97 -2.04
C LEU A 33 5.17 -0.66 -1.40
N VAL A 34 6.10 -0.02 -0.70
CA VAL A 34 5.84 1.22 0.04
C VAL A 34 6.77 2.30 -0.47
N ALA A 35 6.22 3.40 -1.00
CA ALA A 35 7.04 4.55 -1.38
C ALA A 35 7.65 5.21 -0.14
N ASP A 36 8.99 5.39 -0.15
CA ASP A 36 9.73 6.18 0.84
C ASP A 36 9.55 7.67 0.53
N LYS A 37 8.65 8.32 1.29
CA LYS A 37 8.29 9.74 1.16
C LYS A 37 9.28 10.70 1.86
N GLY A 38 10.45 10.24 2.30
CA GLY A 38 11.47 11.11 2.91
C GLY A 38 11.06 11.61 4.31
N GLU A 39 11.18 12.91 4.59
CA GLU A 39 10.96 13.47 5.95
C GLU A 39 9.55 13.28 6.52
N ALA A 40 8.55 12.93 5.69
CA ALA A 40 7.21 12.51 6.12
C ALA A 40 7.15 11.07 6.68
N LYS A 41 8.30 10.53 7.10
CA LYS A 41 8.64 9.11 7.26
C LYS A 41 7.80 8.35 8.29
N SER A 42 7.46 8.98 9.41
CA SER A 42 6.91 8.25 10.56
C SER A 42 5.44 7.90 10.37
N ASP A 43 4.64 8.84 9.88
CA ASP A 43 3.19 8.72 9.93
C ASP A 43 2.66 7.74 8.87
N LEU A 44 3.26 7.75 7.68
CA LEU A 44 2.80 6.91 6.56
C LEU A 44 3.18 5.44 6.73
N VAL A 45 4.35 5.14 7.29
CA VAL A 45 4.78 3.76 7.59
C VAL A 45 3.95 3.20 8.75
N THR A 46 3.69 4.01 9.77
CA THR A 46 2.85 3.63 10.92
C THR A 46 1.43 3.33 10.48
N LEU A 47 0.79 4.24 9.73
CA LEU A 47 -0.58 4.06 9.23
C LEU A 47 -0.72 2.80 8.37
N ARG A 48 0.23 2.55 7.45
CA ARG A 48 0.19 1.34 6.62
C ARG A 48 0.40 0.07 7.41
N THR A 49 1.25 0.11 8.44
CA THR A 49 1.47 -1.02 9.33
C THR A 49 0.22 -1.31 10.15
N GLU A 50 -0.44 -0.28 10.68
CA GLU A 50 -1.71 -0.40 11.41
C GLU A 50 -2.83 -0.92 10.52
N LEU A 51 -2.94 -0.43 9.29
CA LEU A 51 -3.93 -0.90 8.32
C LEU A 51 -3.69 -2.37 7.96
N CYS A 52 -2.45 -2.79 7.72
CA CYS A 52 -2.16 -4.20 7.46
C CYS A 52 -2.48 -5.07 8.69
N ARG A 53 -2.14 -4.61 9.90
CA ARG A 53 -2.45 -5.33 11.15
C ARG A 53 -3.96 -5.44 11.40
N SER A 54 -4.76 -4.47 10.98
CA SER A 54 -6.20 -4.47 11.25
C SER A 54 -6.99 -5.37 10.30
N VAL A 55 -6.52 -5.59 9.08
CA VAL A 55 -7.30 -6.33 8.04
C VAL A 55 -6.66 -7.62 7.53
N ILE A 56 -5.35 -7.81 7.72
CA ILE A 56 -4.66 -9.00 7.22
C ILE A 56 -4.57 -10.04 8.33
N SER A 57 -5.21 -11.19 8.12
CA SER A 57 -5.29 -12.28 9.11
C SER A 57 -4.00 -13.07 9.26
N SER A 58 -3.05 -12.95 8.32
CA SER A 58 -1.78 -13.67 8.33
C SER A 58 -0.58 -12.71 8.30
N GLN A 59 0.44 -12.98 9.11
CA GLN A 59 1.67 -12.17 9.16
C GLN A 59 2.73 -12.65 8.15
N ARG A 60 2.31 -13.32 7.07
CA ARG A 60 3.22 -13.94 6.09
C ARG A 60 3.62 -13.03 4.94
N TYR A 61 3.31 -11.73 5.00
CA TYR A 61 3.70 -10.77 3.98
C TYR A 61 5.01 -10.06 4.35
N ARG A 62 5.68 -9.49 3.35
CA ARG A 62 6.86 -8.63 3.53
C ARG A 62 6.54 -7.22 3.03
N VAL A 63 7.11 -6.22 3.70
CA VAL A 63 7.05 -4.82 3.24
C VAL A 63 8.41 -4.46 2.65
N VAL A 64 8.41 -3.86 1.46
CA VAL A 64 9.61 -3.39 0.78
C VAL A 64 9.44 -1.91 0.50
N GLU A 65 10.33 -1.11 1.07
CA GLU A 65 10.42 0.32 0.77
C GLU A 65 11.05 0.50 -0.62
N VAL A 66 10.45 1.36 -1.42
CA VAL A 66 10.93 1.74 -2.75
C VAL A 66 11.10 3.25 -2.80
N PRO A 67 12.10 3.78 -3.51
CA PRO A 67 12.26 5.23 -3.65
C PRO A 67 10.99 5.87 -4.21
N ASP A 68 10.52 6.94 -3.58
CA ASP A 68 9.46 7.75 -4.18
C ASP A 68 10.05 8.54 -5.34
N THR A 69 9.52 8.29 -6.54
CA THR A 69 9.93 9.04 -7.73
C THR A 69 9.29 10.42 -7.70
N GLU A 70 10.02 11.44 -8.15
CA GLU A 70 9.43 12.76 -8.37
C GLU A 70 8.23 12.64 -9.32
N ARG A 71 7.09 13.16 -8.88
CA ARG A 71 5.89 13.20 -9.71
C ARG A 71 6.13 14.22 -10.81
N GLY A 72 6.06 13.79 -12.08
CA GLY A 72 6.06 14.70 -13.22
C GLY A 72 4.84 15.61 -13.23
N ALA A 73 4.84 16.65 -14.07
CA ALA A 73 3.69 17.53 -14.20
C ALA A 73 2.45 16.75 -14.65
N ASP A 74 1.32 16.93 -13.95
CA ASP A 74 0.04 16.33 -14.33
C ASP A 74 -0.47 16.88 -15.68
N ALA A 75 0.06 18.03 -16.13
CA ALA A 75 -0.34 18.74 -17.35
C ALA A 75 0.01 17.99 -18.66
N ASP A 76 0.89 17.00 -18.62
CA ASP A 76 1.36 16.26 -19.81
C ASP A 76 0.65 14.88 -19.97
N ARG A 77 -0.38 14.59 -19.17
CA ARG A 77 -1.23 13.39 -19.34
C ARG A 77 -2.50 13.73 -20.12
N ASP A 78 -2.40 13.67 -21.45
CA ASP A 78 -3.55 13.57 -22.35
C ASP A 78 -4.06 12.13 -22.47
#